data_AF-A0A5P9CWF7-F1
#
_entry.id   AF-A0A5P9CWF7-F1
#
_cell.length_a   1.000
_cell.length_b   1.000
_cell.length_c   1.000
_cell.angle_alpha   90.00
_cell.angle_beta   90.00
_cell.angle_gamma   90.00
#
_symmetry.space_group_name_H-M   'P 1'
#
loop_
_entity.id
_entity.type
_entity.pdbx_description
1 polymer ?
#
loop_
_entity_poly.entity_id
_entity_poly.type
_entity_poly.pdbx_seq_one_letter_code
_entity_poly.pdbx_strand_id
1 'polypeptide(L)' 'MFLIVAAVLFAVFVINVSIGSFGGTPFFGNVGEMILLLAVSIAFTATTLKKEAIKRAGK' A
#
# COMPACT_ATOMS: atom_id res chain seq x y z
N MET A 1 -9.33 8.65 4.96
CA MET A 1 -9.33 8.54 3.48
C MET A 1 -8.04 7.91 2.95
N PHE A 2 -6.84 8.43 3.23
CA PHE A 2 -5.60 7.83 2.71
C PHE A 2 -5.26 6.40 3.22
N LEU A 3 -5.77 5.99 4.40
CA LEU A 3 -5.61 4.60 4.87
C LEU A 3 -6.36 3.58 4.00
N ILE A 4 -7.52 3.95 3.46
CA ILE A 4 -8.27 3.08 2.55
C ILE A 4 -7.48 2.90 1.26
N VAL A 5 -6.87 3.97 0.75
CA VAL A 5 -5.98 3.92 -0.42
C VAL A 5 -4.79 2.99 -0.14
N ALA A 6 -4.11 3.15 1.00
CA ALA A 6 -3.01 2.26 1.38
C ALA A 6 -3.44 0.78 1.49
N ALA A 7 -4.61 0.52 2.08
CA ALA A 7 -5.16 -0.83 2.21
C ALA A 7 -5.51 -1.45 0.84
N VAL A 8 -6.10 -0.68 -0.08
CA VAL A 8 -6.42 -1.14 -1.44
C VAL A 8 -5.15 -1.45 -2.23
N LEU A 9 -4.16 -0.54 -2.21
CA LEU A 9 -2.88 -0.76 -2.89
C LEU A 9 -2.14 -1.99 -2.33
N PHE A 10 -2.21 -2.20 -1.00
CA PHE A 10 -1.65 -3.37 -0.36
C PHE A 10 -2.39 -4.66 -0.77
N ALA A 11 -3.72 -4.64 -0.86
CA ALA A 11 -4.49 -5.78 -1.33
C ALA A 11 -4.13 -6.16 -2.78
N VAL A 12 -3.94 -5.17 -3.66
CA VAL A 12 -3.47 -5.41 -5.04
C VAL A 12 -2.12 -6.10 -5.05
N PHE A 13 -1.17 -5.64 -4.21
CA PHE A 13 0.12 -6.29 -4.06
C PHE A 13 -0.01 -7.74 -3.59
N VAL A 14 -0.81 -8.00 -2.55
CA VAL A 14 -1.01 -9.36 -2.00
C VAL A 14 -1.61 -10.29 -3.06
N ILE A 15 -2.58 -9.83 -3.83
CA ILE A 15 -3.20 -10.62 -4.89
C ILE A 15 -2.18 -10.94 -5.99
N ASN A 16 -1.39 -9.96 -6.43
CA ASN A 16 -0.38 -10.17 -7.48
C ASN A 16 0.69 -11.19 -7.06
N VAL A 17 1.24 -11.03 -5.84
CA VAL A 17 2.25 -11.95 -5.29
C VAL A 17 1.66 -13.34 -5.09
N SER A 18 0.40 -13.43 -4.66
CA SER A 18 -0.28 -14.73 -4.50
C SER A 18 -0.39 -15.45 -5.83
N ILE A 19 -0.81 -14.77 -6.91
CA ILE A 19 -0.89 -15.34 -8.26
C ILE A 19 0.47 -15.89 -8.69
N GLY A 20 1.55 -15.09 -8.55
CA GLY A 20 2.90 -15.54 -8.89
C GLY A 20 3.38 -16.71 -8.03
N SER A 21 3.05 -16.72 -6.74
CA SER A 21 3.45 -17.77 -5.79
C SER A 21 2.77 -19.12 -6.06
N PHE A 22 1.53 -19.10 -6.57
CA PHE A 22 0.82 -20.31 -6.98
C PHE A 22 1.18 -20.77 -8.41
N GLY A 23 2.17 -20.16 -9.05
CA GLY A 23 2.64 -20.53 -10.40
C GLY A 23 1.84 -19.92 -11.55
N GLY A 24 0.96 -18.95 -11.27
CA GLY A 24 0.31 -18.14 -12.29
C GLY A 24 1.23 -17.07 -12.87
N THR A 25 0.77 -16.39 -13.93
CA THR A 25 1.48 -15.23 -14.49
C THR A 25 0.99 -13.95 -13.80
N PRO A 26 1.78 -13.35 -12.89
CA PRO A 26 1.39 -12.11 -12.23
C PRO A 26 1.38 -10.93 -13.20
N PHE A 27 0.57 -9.91 -12.90
CA PHE A 27 0.47 -8.68 -13.71
C PHE A 27 1.69 -7.79 -13.53
N PHE A 28 2.19 -7.67 -12.30
CA PHE A 28 3.43 -6.96 -11.99
C PHE A 28 4.57 -7.98 -11.83
N GLY A 29 5.73 -7.67 -12.42
CA GLY A 29 6.99 -8.34 -12.08
C GLY A 29 7.63 -7.75 -10.82
N ASN A 30 8.72 -8.36 -10.35
CA ASN A 30 9.38 -8.03 -9.07
C ASN A 30 9.62 -6.52 -8.86
N VAL A 31 10.09 -5.79 -9.89
CA VAL A 31 10.33 -4.34 -9.77
C VAL A 31 9.03 -3.57 -9.59
N GLY A 32 7.97 -3.94 -10.32
CA GLY A 32 6.65 -3.32 -10.20
C GLY A 32 6.03 -3.54 -8.82
N GLU A 33 6.18 -4.75 -8.27
CA GLU A 33 5.73 -5.08 -6.92
C GLU A 33 6.46 -4.24 -5.84
N MET A 34 7.77 -4.05 -5.99
CA MET A 34 8.56 -3.20 -5.07
C MET A 34 8.13 -1.73 -5.13
N ILE A 35 7.87 -1.21 -6.33
CA ILE A 35 7.35 0.16 -6.51
C ILE A 35 5.95 0.30 -5.90
N LEU A 36 5.09 -0.71 -6.07
CA LEU A 36 3.74 -0.73 -5.48
C LEU A 36 3.81 -0.72 -3.94
N LEU A 37 4.67 -1.54 -3.33
CA LEU A 37 4.90 -1.51 -1.88
C LEU A 37 5.44 -0.18 -1.39
N LEU A 38 6.33 0.47 -2.16
CA LEU A 38 6.81 1.80 -1.84
C LEU A 38 5.65 2.81 -1.81
N ALA A 39 4.77 2.77 -2.81
CA ALA A 39 3.58 3.63 -2.84
C ALA A 39 2.64 3.37 -1.65
N VAL A 40 2.44 2.11 -1.27
CA VAL A 40 1.70 1.72 -0.05
C VAL A 40 2.33 2.35 1.20
N SER A 41 3.65 2.22 1.36
CA SER A 41 4.39 2.73 2.51
C SER A 41 4.29 4.26 2.64
N ILE A 42 4.41 4.98 1.52
CA ILE A 42 4.27 6.44 1.48
C ILE A 42 2.83 6.84 1.86
N ALA A 43 1.83 6.22 1.25
CA ALA A 43 0.42 6.53 1.53
C ALA A 43 0.07 6.26 3.00
N PHE A 44 0.53 5.13 3.55
CA PHE A 44 0.35 4.78 4.95
C PHE A 44 1.00 5.82 5.88
N THR A 45 2.29 6.09 5.67
CA THR A 45 3.07 7.04 6.48
C THR A 45 2.46 8.44 6.45
N ALA A 46 2.14 8.95 5.26
CA ALA A 46 1.49 10.25 5.10
C ALA A 46 0.15 10.31 5.83
N THR A 47 -0.63 9.22 5.81
CA THR A 47 -1.90 9.18 6.56
C THR A 47 -1.67 9.22 8.07
N THR A 48 -0.70 8.45 8.56
CA THR A 48 -0.38 8.37 9.98
C THR A 48 0.08 9.73 10.50
N LEU A 49 1.00 10.40 9.78
CA LEU A 49 1.44 11.75 10.11
C LEU A 49 0.27 12.76 10.10
N LYS A 50 -0.62 12.68 9.10
CA LYS A 50 -1.82 13.53 9.05
C LYS A 50 -2.75 13.30 10.24
N LYS A 51 -2.98 12.03 10.63
CA LYS A 51 -3.81 11.69 11.80
C LYS A 51 -3.19 12.18 13.10
N GLU A 52 -1.88 12.02 13.28
CA GLU A 52 -1.13 12.53 14.42
C GLU A 52 -1.20 14.07 14.50
N ALA A 53 -1.03 14.76 13.37
CA ALA A 53 -1.13 16.21 13.32
C ALA A 53 -2.54 16.71 13.71
N ILE A 54 -3.60 16.07 13.22
CA ILE A 54 -4.99 16.41 13.59
C ILE A 54 -5.20 16.19 15.09
N LYS A 55 -4.77 15.03 15.62
CA LYS A 55 -4.90 14.70 17.05
C LYS A 55 -4.18 15.70 17.94
N ARG A 56 -2.97 16.12 17.55
CA ARG A 56 -2.17 17.11 18.29
C ARG A 56 -2.71 18.54 18.17
N ALA A 57 -3.38 18.86 17.07
CA ALA A 57 -4.00 20.17 16.84
C ALA A 57 -5.30 20.37 17.66
N GLY A 58 -5.73 19.39 18.46
CA GLY A 58 -6.86 19.54 19.38
C GLY A 58 -8.23 19.69 18.69
N LYS A 59 -8.39 19.17 17.47
CA LYS A 59 -9.69 19.07 16.78
C LYS A 59 -10.20 17.63 16.77
#